data_AF-A0A837KH55-F1
#
_entry.id   AF-A0A837KH55-F1
#
_cell.length_a   1.000
_cell.length_b   1.000
_cell.length_c   1.000
_cell.angle_alpha   90.00
_cell.angle_beta   90.00
_cell.angle_gamma   90.00
#
_symmetry.space_group_name_H-M   'P 1'
#
loop_
_entity.id
_entity.type
_entity.pdbx_description
1 polymer ?
#
loop_
_entity_poly.entity_id
_entity_poly.type
_entity_poly.pdbx_seq_one_letter_code
_entity_poly.pdbx_strand_id
1 'polypeptide(L)' 'MVKVDSELVIRLRAVEGLTQDEFGRRIKVTGGMISEIERGMKQVSRKLAIRIVAEFGLTPESAQRLRELPA' A
#
# COMPACT_ATOMS: atom_id res chain seq x y z
N MET A 1 3.49 12.67 8.38
CA MET A 1 2.58 11.53 8.11
C MET A 1 3.06 10.85 6.85
N VAL A 2 3.23 9.53 6.85
CA VAL A 2 3.70 8.78 5.67
C VAL A 2 2.74 9.01 4.50
N LYS A 3 3.27 9.42 3.34
CA LYS A 3 2.49 9.53 2.11
C LYS A 3 2.31 8.15 1.49
N VAL A 4 1.07 7.69 1.42
CA VAL A 4 0.70 6.42 0.78
C VAL A 4 0.07 6.71 -0.57
N ASP A 5 0.74 6.31 -1.64
CA ASP A 5 0.31 6.39 -3.03
C ASP A 5 0.43 5.01 -3.71
N SER A 6 0.05 4.92 -4.99
CA SER A 6 0.04 3.67 -5.75
C SER A 6 1.40 2.97 -5.73
N GLU A 7 2.49 3.72 -5.90
CA GLU A 7 3.85 3.19 -5.88
C GLU A 7 4.17 2.50 -4.55
N LEU A 8 3.88 3.15 -3.41
CA LEU A 8 4.13 2.56 -2.10
C LEU A 8 3.27 1.31 -1.87
N VAL A 9 2.03 1.30 -2.35
CA VAL A 9 1.14 0.13 -2.25
C VAL A 9 1.70 -1.07 -3.03
N ILE A 10 2.15 -0.85 -4.27
CA ILE A 10 2.75 -1.90 -5.11
C ILE A 10 3.95 -2.52 -4.40
N ARG A 11 4.90 -1.67 -3.97
CA ARG A 11 6.16 -2.10 -3.38
C ARG A 11 5.95 -2.81 -2.04
N LEU A 12 5.11 -2.23 -1.17
CA LEU A 12 4.77 -2.84 0.11
C LEU A 12 4.11 -4.21 -0.08
N ARG A 13 3.13 -4.31 -0.98
CA ARG A 13 2.46 -5.57 -1.27
C ARG A 13 3.44 -6.63 -1.77
N ALA A 14 4.34 -6.26 -2.68
CA ALA A 14 5.35 -7.16 -3.24
C ALA A 14 6.34 -7.66 -2.18
N VAL A 15 6.84 -6.77 -1.31
CA VAL A 15 7.77 -7.12 -0.22
C VAL A 15 7.12 -8.03 0.82
N GLU A 16 5.84 -7.83 1.10
CA GLU A 16 5.05 -8.71 1.99
C GLU A 16 4.68 -10.05 1.34
N GLY A 17 4.95 -10.24 0.04
CA GLY A 17 4.61 -11.46 -0.70
C GLY A 17 3.10 -11.69 -0.86
N LEU A 18 2.30 -10.62 -0.84
CA LEU A 18 0.83 -10.72 -0.84
C LEU A 18 0.23 -10.56 -2.24
N THR A 19 -0.84 -11.31 -2.49
CA THR A 19 -1.78 -11.01 -3.59
C THR A 19 -2.56 -9.72 -3.30
N GLN A 20 -3.16 -9.12 -4.34
CA GLN A 20 -4.02 -7.94 -4.16
C GLN A 20 -5.20 -8.22 -3.22
N ASP A 21 -5.77 -9.42 -3.29
CA ASP A 21 -6.85 -9.86 -2.40
C ASP A 21 -6.40 -10.03 -0.95
N GLU A 22 -5.23 -10.63 -0.70
CA GLU A 22 -4.69 -10.75 0.66
C GLU A 22 -4.37 -9.40 1.28
N PHE A 23 -3.72 -8.52 0.51
CA PHE A 23 -3.42 -7.16 0.95
C PHE A 23 -4.70 -6.38 1.26
N GLY A 24 -5.69 -6.47 0.37
CA GLY A 24 -7.00 -5.85 0.56
C GLY A 24 -7.70 -6.35 1.83
N ARG A 25 -7.69 -7.66 2.07
CA ARG A 25 -8.28 -8.26 3.28
C ARG A 25 -7.68 -7.70 4.57
N ARG A 26 -6.34 -7.57 4.65
CA ARG A 26 -5.66 -7.01 5.84
C ARG A 26 -6.14 -5.59 6.17
N ILE A 27 -6.37 -4.76 5.16
CA ILE A 27 -6.84 -3.36 5.36
C ILE A 27 -8.35 -3.16 5.19
N LYS A 28 -9.13 -4.25 5.15
CA LYS A 28 -10.60 -4.27 5.03
C LYS A 28 -11.12 -3.57 3.77
N VAL A 29 -10.56 -3.92 2.62
CA VAL A 29 -11.03 -3.55 1.28
C VAL A 29 -10.97 -4.77 0.34
N THR A 30 -11.55 -4.66 -0.86
CA THR A 30 -11.46 -5.72 -1.87
C THR A 30 -10.11 -5.67 -2.60
N GLY A 31 -9.60 -6.80 -3.11
CA GLY A 31 -8.42 -6.77 -3.97
C GLY A 31 -8.66 -6.02 -5.29
N GLY A 32 -9.92 -5.96 -5.76
CA GLY A 32 -10.32 -5.07 -6.85
C GLY A 32 -9.99 -3.60 -6.55
N MET A 33 -10.25 -3.10 -5.34
CA MET A 33 -9.87 -1.74 -4.95
C MET A 33 -8.34 -1.55 -4.94
N ILE A 34 -7.57 -2.56 -4.51
CA ILE A 34 -6.11 -2.51 -4.58
C ILE A 34 -5.66 -2.43 -6.03
N SER A 35 -6.24 -3.23 -6.92
CA SER A 35 -5.98 -3.19 -8.35
C SER A 35 -6.27 -1.82 -8.98
N GLU A 36 -7.35 -1.14 -8.60
CA GLU A 36 -7.65 0.22 -9.05
C GLU A 36 -6.60 1.23 -8.57
N ILE A 37 -6.12 1.08 -7.33
CA ILE A 37 -5.08 1.93 -6.74
C ILE A 37 -3.76 1.74 -7.46
N GLU A 38 -3.31 0.49 -7.63
CA GLU A 38 -2.01 0.18 -8.26
C GLU A 38 -1.97 0.64 -9.72
N ARG A 39 -3.10 0.62 -10.43
CA ARG A 39 -3.23 1.14 -11.80
C ARG A 39 -3.40 2.66 -11.88
N GLY A 40 -3.41 3.36 -10.75
CA GLY A 40 -3.62 4.82 -10.70
C GLY A 40 -5.04 5.28 -11.02
N MET A 41 -6.01 4.35 -11.18
CA MET A 41 -7.42 4.69 -11.41
C MET A 41 -8.09 5.25 -10.15
N LYS A 42 -7.54 4.94 -8.98
CA LYS A 42 -8.07 5.41 -7.69
C LYS A 42 -6.95 5.88 -6.77
N GLN A 43 -7.14 7.07 -6.20
CA GLN A 43 -6.20 7.59 -5.21
C GLN A 43 -6.46 6.98 -3.82
N VAL A 44 -5.40 6.81 -3.05
CA VAL A 44 -5.50 6.34 -1.67
C VAL A 44 -6.11 7.44 -0.81
N SER A 45 -7.30 7.19 -0.25
CA SER A 45 -7.92 8.13 0.70
C SER A 45 -7.13 8.22 2.00
N ARG A 46 -7.26 9.33 2.74
CA ARG A 46 -6.62 9.52 4.06
C ARG A 46 -6.94 8.39 5.04
N LYS A 47 -8.19 7.93 5.09
CA LYS A 47 -8.63 6.83 5.96
C LYS A 47 -7.97 5.50 5.57
N LEU A 48 -7.74 5.26 4.28
CA LEU A 48 -7.06 4.06 3.81
C LEU A 48 -5.56 4.13 4.07
N ALA A 49 -4.93 5.29 3.86
CA ALA A 49 -3.53 5.53 4.19
C ALA A 49 -3.25 5.26 5.68
N ILE A 50 -4.11 5.74 6.59
CA ILE A 50 -3.98 5.46 8.03
C ILE A 50 -4.06 3.96 8.33
N ARG A 51 -4.97 3.23 7.66
CA ARG A 51 -5.09 1.77 7.83
C ARG A 51 -3.86 1.03 7.34
N ILE A 52 -3.33 1.41 6.17
CA ILE A 52 -2.10 0.81 5.62
C ILE A 52 -0.92 1.07 6.56
N VAL A 53 -0.76 2.30 7.04
CA VAL A 53 0.32 2.66 7.97
C VAL A 53 0.23 1.86 9.27
N ALA A 54 -0.98 1.74 9.84
CA ALA A 54 -1.19 1.01 11.08
C ALA A 54 -0.99 -0.52 10.92
N GLU A 55 -1.51 -1.11 9.86
CA GLU A 55 -1.44 -2.57 9.61
C GLU A 55 0.00 -3.04 9.35
N PHE A 56 0.77 -2.27 8.58
CA PHE A 56 2.11 -2.67 8.14
C PHE A 56 3.25 -1.97 8.91
N GLY A 57 2.92 -1.24 9.99
CA GLY A 57 3.92 -0.56 10.83
C GLY A 57 4.81 0.41 10.06
N LEU A 58 4.26 1.14 9.08
CA LEU A 58 5.07 2.02 8.22
C LEU A 58 5.56 3.25 8.98
N THR A 59 6.85 3.53 8.86
CA THR A 59 7.48 4.79 9.27
C THR A 59 7.90 5.57 8.02
N PRO A 60 8.22 6.87 8.14
CA PRO A 60 8.79 7.62 7.02
C PRO A 60 10.05 6.95 6.44
N GLU A 61 10.89 6.38 7.29
CA GLU A 61 12.13 5.71 6.89
C GLU A 61 11.86 4.40 6.16
N SER A 62 10.94 3.56 6.64
CA SER A 62 10.61 2.31 5.94
C SER A 62 9.89 2.58 4.61
N ALA A 63 9.02 3.59 4.55
CA ALA A 63 8.37 4.00 3.31
C ALA A 63 9.37 4.54 2.28
N GLN A 64 10.36 5.32 2.71
CA GLN A 64 11.43 5.79 1.82
C GLN A 64 12.27 4.62 1.30
N ARG A 65 12.68 3.70 2.19
CA ARG A 65 13.43 2.50 1.81
C ARG A 65 12.69 1.66 0.78
N LEU A 66 11.37 1.47 0.94
CA LEU A 66 10.57 0.73 -0.03
C LEU A 66 10.62 1.36 -1.42
N ARG A 67 10.55 2.70 -1.51
CA ARG A 67 10.63 3.44 -2.79
C ARG A 67 11.98 3.33 -3.49
N GLU A 68 13.05 3.21 -2.71
CA GLU A 68 14.42 3.07 -3.21
C GLU A 68 14.74 1.65 -3.67
N LEU A 69 13.90 0.65 -3.38
CA LEU A 69 14.12 -0.71 -3.86
C LEU A 69 14.12 -0.73 -5.41
N PRO A 70 15.00 -1.52 -6.03
CA PRO A 70 14.91 -1.76 -7.47
C PRO A 70 13.53 -2.34 -7.80
N ALA A 71 12.98 -1.92 -8.94
CA ALA A 71 11.69 -2.40 -9.45
C ALA A 71 11.78 -3.87 -9.90
#